data_AF-A0A1C4VB68-F1
#
_entry.id   AF-A0A1C4VB68-F1
#
_cell.length_a   1.000
_cell.length_b   1.000
_cell.length_c   1.000
_cell.angle_alpha   90.00
_cell.angle_beta   90.00
_cell.angle_gamma   90.00
#
_symmetry.space_group_name_H-M   'P 1'
#
loop_
_entity.id
_entity.type
_entity.pdbx_description
1 polymer ?
#
loop_
_entity_poly.entity_id
_entity_poly.type
_entity_poly.pdbx_seq_one_letter_code
_entity_poly.pdbx_strand_id
1 'polypeptide(L)'
;MDEAFGVDTAAVPDGSWQDRVGVLVQRMRTAIGGHPAVVPLLPVHRHRSPTVLRWTETVLGVLAEAGFAGTRRVVALRALLAYAVGAIQLEHLGPLSGSGTDAMSGLSPAEFPHLSATATDARQVGPDAEFDGGLDLLLRGLAVSSD
;
A
#
# COMPACT_ATOMS: atom_id res chain seq x y z
N MET A 1 7.92 -17.62 14.47
CA MET A 1 7.21 -16.48 13.85
C MET A 1 6.51 -16.97 12.58
N ASP A 2 5.77 -18.08 12.64
CA ASP A 2 5.27 -18.73 11.41
C ASP A 2 3.77 -19.06 11.47
N GLU A 3 3.09 -18.78 12.59
CA GLU A 3 1.64 -19.05 12.74
C GLU A 3 0.77 -17.79 12.85
N ALA A 4 1.33 -16.58 12.97
CA ALA A 4 0.55 -15.39 13.33
C ALA A 4 0.20 -14.42 12.18
N PHE A 5 0.63 -14.66 10.93
CA PHE A 5 0.59 -13.65 9.86
C PHE A 5 0.02 -14.19 8.53
N GLY A 6 -1.09 -14.90 8.57
CA GLY A 6 -1.74 -15.43 7.36
C GLY A 6 -2.31 -14.30 6.49
N VAL A 7 -1.56 -13.83 5.49
CA VAL A 7 -2.15 -13.10 4.36
C VAL A 7 -2.97 -14.10 3.56
N ASP A 8 -4.26 -13.86 3.42
CA ASP A 8 -5.13 -14.72 2.64
C ASP A 8 -4.78 -14.62 1.14
N THR A 9 -4.19 -15.70 0.61
CA THR A 9 -3.87 -15.85 -0.81
C THR A 9 -4.86 -16.78 -1.52
N ALA A 10 -6.02 -17.08 -0.93
CA ALA A 10 -7.09 -17.82 -1.60
C ALA A 10 -7.57 -17.07 -2.85
N ALA A 11 -8.31 -17.81 -3.70
CA ALA A 11 -8.79 -17.33 -5.00
C ALA A 11 -9.24 -15.86 -4.94
N VAL A 12 -8.58 -15.05 -5.75
CA VAL A 12 -8.94 -13.64 -5.92
C VAL A 12 -10.15 -13.59 -6.84
N PRO A 13 -11.19 -12.80 -6.55
CA PRO A 13 -12.36 -12.68 -7.41
C PRO A 13 -11.99 -12.35 -8.86
N ASP A 14 -12.79 -12.83 -9.81
CA ASP A 14 -12.66 -12.44 -11.22
C ASP A 14 -12.86 -10.93 -11.39
N GLY A 15 -12.12 -10.32 -12.30
CA GLY A 15 -12.14 -8.87 -12.52
C GLY A 15 -10.93 -8.39 -13.32
N SER A 16 -10.77 -7.06 -13.40
CA SER A 16 -9.56 -6.49 -13.99
C SER A 16 -8.33 -6.89 -13.15
N TRP A 17 -7.15 -6.85 -13.75
CA TRP A 17 -5.93 -7.14 -13.00
C TRP A 17 -5.72 -6.12 -11.86
N GLN A 18 -6.19 -4.87 -12.04
CA GLN A 18 -6.16 -3.83 -11.02
C GLN A 18 -7.02 -4.21 -9.82
N ASP A 19 -8.25 -4.67 -10.05
CA ASP A 19 -9.15 -5.12 -8.98
C ASP A 19 -8.53 -6.27 -8.20
N ARG A 20 -7.97 -7.25 -8.93
CA ARG A 20 -7.33 -8.44 -8.34
C ARG A 20 -6.10 -8.08 -7.51
N VAL A 21 -5.23 -7.22 -8.02
CA VAL A 21 -4.07 -6.71 -7.26
C VAL A 21 -4.54 -5.87 -6.06
N GLY A 22 -5.58 -5.05 -6.23
CA GLY A 22 -6.20 -4.25 -5.19
C GLY A 22 -6.61 -5.10 -3.98
N VAL A 23 -7.36 -6.18 -4.24
CA VAL A 23 -7.76 -7.16 -3.22
C VAL A 23 -6.54 -7.75 -2.50
N LEU A 24 -5.50 -8.17 -3.23
CA LEU A 24 -4.30 -8.77 -2.64
C LEU A 24 -3.54 -7.78 -1.74
N VAL A 25 -3.40 -6.53 -2.16
CA VAL A 25 -2.73 -5.48 -1.39
C VAL A 25 -3.55 -5.11 -0.15
N GLN A 26 -4.88 -5.07 -0.25
CA GLN A 26 -5.75 -4.81 0.89
C GLN A 26 -5.69 -5.95 1.93
N ARG A 27 -5.68 -7.21 1.50
CA ARG A 27 -5.47 -8.36 2.40
C ARG A 27 -4.12 -8.28 3.12
N MET A 28 -3.09 -7.81 2.42
CA MET A 28 -1.77 -7.58 3.02
C MET A 28 -1.83 -6.48 4.10
N ARG A 29 -2.49 -5.35 3.80
CA ARG A 29 -2.75 -4.27 4.77
C ARG A 29 -3.48 -4.79 6.02
N THR A 30 -4.58 -5.52 5.86
CA THR A 30 -5.33 -6.08 6.99
C THR A 30 -4.48 -7.03 7.84
N ALA A 31 -3.75 -7.95 7.21
CA ALA A 31 -2.96 -8.96 7.94
C ALA A 31 -1.78 -8.34 8.72
N ILE A 32 -1.15 -7.30 8.17
CA ILE A 32 0.04 -6.67 8.77
C ILE A 32 -0.34 -5.51 9.68
N GLY A 33 -1.45 -4.81 9.44
CA GLY A 33 -1.90 -3.68 10.25
C GLY A 33 -2.19 -4.02 11.71
N GLY A 34 -2.43 -5.30 12.03
CA GLY A 34 -2.48 -5.76 13.42
C GLY A 34 -1.11 -5.75 14.14
N HIS A 35 -0.02 -5.57 13.40
CA HIS A 35 1.36 -5.74 13.87
C HIS A 35 2.29 -4.65 13.31
N PRO A 36 2.03 -3.36 13.59
CA PRO A 36 2.76 -2.24 12.99
C PRO A 36 4.29 -2.29 13.16
N ALA A 37 4.77 -2.80 14.30
CA ALA A 37 6.20 -2.95 14.58
C ALA A 37 6.91 -3.94 13.64
N VAL A 38 6.18 -4.82 12.95
CA VAL A 38 6.72 -5.82 12.03
C VAL A 38 6.81 -5.26 10.60
N VAL A 39 6.05 -4.21 10.27
CA VAL A 39 6.00 -3.62 8.92
C VAL A 39 7.39 -3.29 8.36
N PRO A 40 8.31 -2.63 9.12
CA PRO A 40 9.64 -2.30 8.61
C PRO A 40 10.52 -3.53 8.37
N LEU A 41 10.19 -4.67 8.97
CA LEU A 41 10.96 -5.91 8.87
C LEU A 41 10.57 -6.74 7.63
N LEU A 42 9.41 -6.46 7.01
CA LEU A 42 8.93 -7.20 5.85
C LEU A 42 9.92 -7.20 4.68
N PRO A 43 10.49 -6.05 4.24
CA PRO A 43 11.46 -6.06 3.14
C PRO A 43 12.72 -6.88 3.44
N VAL A 44 13.12 -6.93 4.71
CA VAL A 44 14.32 -7.63 5.20
C VAL A 44 14.10 -9.14 5.25
N HIS A 45 12.94 -9.59 5.73
CA HIS A 45 12.66 -11.00 6.00
C HIS A 45 11.73 -11.68 4.98
N ARG A 46 11.26 -10.96 3.94
CA ARG A 46 10.37 -11.49 2.89
C ARG A 46 10.78 -12.83 2.30
N HIS A 47 12.08 -13.08 2.17
CA HIS A 47 12.62 -14.31 1.58
C HIS A 47 12.53 -15.53 2.50
N ARG A 48 12.24 -15.34 3.80
CA ARG A 48 12.12 -16.41 4.80
C ARG A 48 10.68 -16.64 5.26
N SER A 49 9.74 -15.82 4.79
CA SER A 49 8.33 -15.94 5.16
C SER A 49 7.58 -16.67 4.04
N PRO A 50 7.12 -17.92 4.25
CA PRO A 50 6.32 -18.64 3.26
C PRO A 50 5.06 -17.87 2.84
N THR A 51 4.45 -17.13 3.77
CA THR A 51 3.26 -16.32 3.50
C THR A 51 3.57 -15.15 2.58
N VAL A 52 4.64 -14.39 2.84
CA VAL A 52 5.04 -13.28 1.95
C VAL A 52 5.48 -13.80 0.59
N LEU A 53 6.15 -14.95 0.53
CA LEU A 53 6.51 -15.60 -0.72
C LEU A 53 5.27 -16.01 -1.53
N ARG A 54 4.28 -16.66 -0.90
CA ARG A 54 3.02 -17.02 -1.57
C ARG A 54 2.26 -15.79 -2.07
N TRP A 55 2.12 -14.76 -1.24
CA TRP A 55 1.46 -13.52 -1.65
C TRP A 55 2.18 -12.88 -2.84
N THR A 56 3.52 -12.84 -2.79
CA THR A 56 4.34 -12.32 -3.88
C THR A 56 4.11 -13.10 -5.18
N GLU A 57 4.08 -14.43 -5.10
CA GLU A 57 3.82 -15.30 -6.25
C GLU A 57 2.41 -15.06 -6.83
N THR A 58 1.38 -14.94 -5.98
CA THR A 58 0.01 -14.64 -6.42
C THR A 58 -0.06 -13.30 -7.15
N VAL A 59 0.53 -12.24 -6.60
CA VAL A 59 0.60 -10.92 -7.26
C VAL A 59 1.34 -11.01 -8.59
N LEU A 60 2.47 -11.71 -8.64
CA LEU A 60 3.23 -11.90 -9.87
C LEU A 60 2.46 -12.67 -10.94
N GLY A 61 1.62 -13.64 -10.54
CA GLY A 61 0.71 -14.36 -11.43
C GLY A 61 -0.31 -13.42 -12.08
N VAL A 62 -1.00 -12.61 -11.29
CA VAL A 62 -1.96 -11.60 -11.81
C VAL A 62 -1.27 -10.61 -12.76
N LEU A 63 -0.08 -10.12 -12.38
CA LEU A 63 0.69 -9.20 -13.22
C LEU A 63 1.14 -9.89 -14.53
N ALA A 64 1.52 -11.16 -14.49
CA ALA A 64 1.92 -11.90 -15.69
C ALA A 64 0.75 -12.08 -16.67
N GLU A 65 -0.44 -12.43 -16.16
CA GLU A 65 -1.67 -12.52 -16.96
C GLU A 65 -2.05 -11.17 -17.59
N ALA A 66 -1.73 -10.06 -16.92
CA ALA A 66 -1.90 -8.71 -17.42
C ALA A 66 -0.79 -8.24 -18.39
N GLY A 67 0.16 -9.11 -18.76
CA GLY A 67 1.22 -8.81 -19.72
C GLY A 67 2.47 -8.13 -19.12
N PHE A 68 2.58 -8.00 -17.80
CA PHE A 68 3.81 -7.51 -17.18
C PHE A 68 4.90 -8.59 -17.26
N ALA A 69 6.04 -8.25 -17.86
CA ALA A 69 7.18 -9.16 -18.00
C ALA A 69 8.52 -8.47 -17.65
N GLY A 70 9.57 -9.27 -17.46
CA GLY A 70 10.95 -8.79 -17.26
C GLY A 70 11.09 -7.70 -16.20
N THR A 71 11.87 -6.66 -16.52
CA THR A 71 12.11 -5.50 -15.66
C THR A 71 10.81 -4.81 -15.23
N ARG A 72 9.82 -4.75 -16.12
CA ARG A 72 8.54 -4.08 -15.84
C ARG A 72 7.77 -4.78 -14.72
N ARG A 73 7.72 -6.11 -14.74
CA ARG A 73 7.10 -6.90 -13.66
C ARG A 73 7.83 -6.72 -12.32
N VAL A 74 9.17 -6.65 -12.37
CA VAL A 74 9.99 -6.39 -11.17
C VAL A 74 9.66 -5.02 -10.57
N VAL A 75 9.65 -3.97 -11.39
CA VAL A 75 9.35 -2.60 -10.94
C VAL A 75 7.93 -2.50 -10.40
N ALA A 76 6.94 -3.09 -11.06
CA ALA A 76 5.56 -3.12 -10.60
C ALA A 76 5.41 -3.76 -9.21
N LEU A 77 5.98 -4.96 -9.02
CA LEU A 77 5.98 -5.63 -7.72
C LEU A 77 6.67 -4.78 -6.64
N ARG A 78 7.81 -4.16 -6.96
CA ARG A 78 8.56 -3.33 -6.01
C ARG A 78 7.78 -2.08 -5.62
N ALA A 79 7.08 -1.46 -6.57
CA ALA A 79 6.25 -0.29 -6.32
C ALA A 79 5.04 -0.65 -5.43
N LEU A 80 4.35 -1.75 -5.71
CA LEU A 80 3.23 -2.24 -4.89
C LEU A 80 3.67 -2.53 -3.45
N LEU A 81 4.81 -3.21 -3.26
CA LEU A 81 5.32 -3.51 -1.92
C LEU A 81 5.75 -2.24 -1.18
N ALA A 82 6.41 -1.30 -1.87
CA ALA A 82 6.82 -0.03 -1.27
C ALA A 82 5.61 0.80 -0.83
N TYR A 83 4.57 0.85 -1.68
CA TYR A 83 3.32 1.53 -1.35
C TYR A 83 2.66 0.90 -0.12
N ALA A 84 2.42 -0.41 -0.12
CA ALA A 84 1.77 -1.09 1.00
C ALA A 84 2.53 -0.88 2.32
N VAL A 85 3.85 -1.05 2.32
CA VAL A 85 4.70 -0.86 3.50
C VAL A 85 4.70 0.60 3.97
N GLY A 86 4.74 1.56 3.05
CA GLY A 86 4.70 2.98 3.37
C GLY A 86 3.36 3.43 3.93
N ALA A 87 2.27 3.04 3.27
CA ALA A 87 0.91 3.39 3.66
C ALA A 87 0.55 2.82 5.05
N ILE A 88 0.85 1.54 5.30
CA ILE A 88 0.63 0.94 6.63
C ILE A 88 1.46 1.66 7.70
N GLN A 89 2.71 2.05 7.40
CA GLN A 89 3.50 2.83 8.36
C GLN A 89 2.90 4.20 8.64
N LEU A 90 2.39 4.91 7.63
CA LEU A 90 1.73 6.20 7.83
C LEU A 90 0.48 6.07 8.70
N GLU A 91 -0.37 5.07 8.45
CA GLU A 91 -1.57 4.80 9.25
C GLU A 91 -1.26 4.64 10.75
N HIS A 92 -0.09 4.13 11.11
CA HIS A 92 0.28 3.89 12.51
C HIS A 92 1.21 4.94 13.12
N LEU A 93 2.14 5.49 12.35
CA LEU A 93 3.18 6.40 12.85
C LEU A 93 2.84 7.88 12.64
N GLY A 94 1.97 8.18 11.68
CA GLY A 94 1.58 9.55 11.35
C GLY A 94 0.23 9.60 10.62
N PRO A 95 -0.86 9.09 11.23
CA PRO A 95 -2.17 9.10 10.60
C PRO A 95 -2.65 10.53 10.34
N LEU A 96 -3.46 10.73 9.29
CA LEU A 96 -4.03 12.04 8.98
C LEU A 96 -4.91 12.59 10.10
N SER A 97 -5.52 11.73 10.92
CA SER A 97 -6.26 12.11 12.13
C SER A 97 -5.38 12.39 13.35
N GLY A 98 -4.06 12.31 13.21
CA GLY A 98 -3.09 12.43 14.29
C GLY A 98 -2.66 13.87 14.58
N SER A 99 -2.06 14.06 15.76
CA SER A 99 -1.62 15.37 16.25
C SER A 99 -0.57 16.06 15.36
N GLY A 100 0.20 15.30 14.57
CA GLY A 100 1.13 15.84 13.59
C GLY A 100 0.42 16.65 12.51
N THR A 101 -0.65 16.09 11.94
CA THR A 101 -1.49 16.78 10.95
C THR A 101 -2.22 17.96 11.56
N ASP A 102 -2.71 17.83 12.80
CA ASP A 102 -3.33 18.94 13.53
C ASP A 102 -2.36 20.12 13.69
N ALA A 103 -1.12 19.83 14.11
CA ALA A 103 -0.08 20.86 14.25
C ALA A 103 0.22 21.55 12.91
N MET A 104 0.29 20.78 11.81
CA MET A 104 0.50 21.34 10.47
C MET A 104 -0.65 22.22 9.99
N SER A 105 -1.90 21.87 10.33
CA SER A 105 -3.08 22.68 9.98
C SER A 105 -3.09 24.05 10.66
N GLY A 106 -2.43 24.18 11.82
CA GLY A 106 -2.27 25.43 12.55
C GLY A 106 -1.10 26.31 12.12
N LEU A 107 -0.29 25.88 11.14
CA LEU A 107 0.84 26.66 10.64
C LEU A 107 0.38 27.94 9.91
N SER A 108 1.20 28.98 9.95
CA SER A 108 0.92 30.26 9.29
C SER A 108 0.68 30.06 7.78
N PRO A 109 -0.50 30.43 7.25
CA PRO A 109 -0.75 30.37 5.80
C PRO A 109 0.12 31.33 4.98
N ALA A 110 0.67 32.37 5.62
CA ALA A 110 1.59 33.29 4.97
C ALA A 110 2.98 32.66 4.70
N GLU A 111 3.37 31.66 5.50
CA GLU A 111 4.66 30.97 5.39
C GLU A 111 4.50 29.59 4.74
N PHE A 112 3.44 28.87 5.09
CA PHE A 112 3.15 27.50 4.65
C PHE A 112 1.76 27.39 4.00
N PRO A 113 1.50 28.10 2.88
CA PRO A 113 0.17 28.17 2.28
C PRO A 113 -0.37 26.81 1.84
N HIS A 114 0.46 25.98 1.20
CA HIS A 114 0.03 24.67 0.72
C HIS A 114 -0.07 23.63 1.83
N LEU A 115 0.87 23.64 2.78
CA LEU A 115 0.90 22.64 3.85
C LEU A 115 -0.26 22.82 4.83
N SER A 116 -0.53 24.05 5.28
CA SER A 116 -1.64 24.34 6.19
C SER A 116 -3.00 24.06 5.55
N ALA A 117 -3.17 24.42 4.27
CA ALA A 117 -4.38 24.11 3.51
C ALA A 117 -4.58 22.59 3.34
N THR A 118 -3.57 21.86 2.86
CA THR A 118 -3.69 20.40 2.67
C THR A 118 -3.90 19.68 4.00
N ALA A 119 -3.22 20.08 5.08
CA ALA A 119 -3.44 19.48 6.40
C ALA A 119 -4.84 19.75 6.95
N THR A 120 -5.42 20.92 6.62
CA THR A 120 -6.82 21.23 6.95
C THR A 120 -7.78 20.26 6.27
N ASP A 121 -7.57 20.02 4.97
CA ASP A 121 -8.40 19.12 4.16
C ASP A 121 -8.17 17.64 4.51
N ALA A 122 -6.93 17.27 4.86
CA ALA A 122 -6.54 15.91 5.21
C ALA A 122 -7.38 15.33 6.35
N ARG A 123 -7.90 16.17 7.25
CA ARG A 123 -8.80 15.75 8.34
C ARG A 123 -10.13 15.16 7.86
N GLN A 124 -10.51 15.40 6.60
CA GLN A 124 -11.71 14.82 5.99
C GLN A 124 -11.44 13.47 5.33
N VAL A 125 -10.19 13.03 5.27
CA VAL A 125 -9.78 11.78 4.62
C VAL A 125 -9.62 10.70 5.68
N GLY A 126 -10.48 9.69 5.64
CA GLY A 126 -10.35 8.50 6.47
C GLY A 126 -9.24 7.56 5.99
N PRO A 127 -8.73 6.66 6.85
CA PRO A 127 -7.60 5.78 6.52
C PRO A 127 -7.87 4.87 5.31
N ASP A 128 -9.12 4.42 5.12
CA ASP A 128 -9.48 3.61 3.96
C ASP A 128 -9.47 4.44 2.67
N ALA A 129 -9.98 5.67 2.71
CA ALA A 129 -9.95 6.55 1.55
C ALA A 129 -8.52 6.95 1.16
N GLU A 130 -7.64 7.17 2.15
CA GLU A 130 -6.23 7.44 1.94
C GLU A 130 -5.52 6.25 1.27
N PHE A 131 -5.73 5.04 1.80
CA PHE A 131 -5.12 3.82 1.27
C PHE A 131 -5.67 3.46 -0.13
N ASP A 132 -6.98 3.44 -0.30
CA ASP A 132 -7.59 3.05 -1.58
C ASP A 132 -7.23 4.07 -2.67
N GLY A 133 -7.28 5.37 -2.35
CA GLY A 133 -6.92 6.44 -3.28
C GLY A 133 -5.46 6.38 -3.73
N GLY A 134 -4.52 6.14 -2.80
CA GLY A 134 -3.11 6.01 -3.14
C GLY A 134 -2.81 4.76 -3.97
N LEU A 135 -3.45 3.63 -3.65
CA LEU A 135 -3.30 2.38 -4.41
C LEU A 135 -3.84 2.53 -5.83
N ASP A 136 -5.01 3.12 -5.97
CA ASP A 136 -5.65 3.41 -7.26
C ASP A 136 -4.79 4.32 -8.14
N LEU A 137 -4.18 5.37 -7.57
CA LEU A 137 -3.19 6.20 -8.26
C LEU A 137 -2.00 5.38 -8.80
N LEU A 138 -1.45 4.49 -7.98
CA LEU A 138 -0.35 3.63 -8.38
C LEU A 138 -0.76 2.66 -9.50
N LEU A 139 -1.90 1.98 -9.36
CA LEU A 139 -2.38 1.00 -10.33
C LEU A 139 -2.66 1.65 -11.69
N ARG A 140 -3.24 2.86 -11.72
CA ARG A 140 -3.37 3.64 -12.96
C ARG A 140 -2.03 3.95 -13.61
N GLY A 141 -1.03 4.38 -12.82
CA GLY A 141 0.31 4.67 -13.35
C GLY A 141 1.00 3.42 -13.95
N LEU A 142 0.80 2.26 -13.33
CA LEU A 142 1.28 0.98 -13.85
C LEU A 142 0.59 0.57 -15.16
N ALA A 143 -0.68 0.95 -15.34
CA ALA A 143 -1.43 0.68 -16.56
C ALA A 143 -0.95 1.55 -17.75
N VAL A 144 -0.62 2.82 -17.53
CA VAL A 144 -0.16 3.74 -18.59
C VAL A 144 1.25 3.41 -19.07
N SER A 145 2.09 2.84 -18.20
CA SER A 145 3.45 2.38 -18.57
C SER A 145 3.46 1.02 -19.29
N SER A 146 2.34 0.60 -19.87
CA SER A 146 2.18 -0.67 -20.62
C SER A 146 2.47 -0.61 -22.10
N ASP A 147 2.71 0.58 -22.65
CA ASP A 147 3.08 0.77 -24.06
C ASP A 147 4.60 0.69 -24.27
#